data_AF-A0A258B359-F1
#
_entry.id   AF-A0A258B359-F1
#
_cell.length_a   1.000
_cell.length_b   1.000
_cell.length_c   1.000
_cell.angle_alpha   90.00
_cell.angle_beta   90.00
_cell.angle_gamma   90.00
#
_symmetry.space_group_name_H-M   'P 1'
#
loop_
_entity.id
_entity.type
_entity.pdbx_description
1 polymer ?
#
loop_
_entity_poly.entity_id
_entity_poly.type
_entity_poly.pdbx_seq_one_letter_code
_entity_poly.pdbx_strand_id
1 'polypeptide(L)'
;MVSMSLLTEFAPVATAVSSLVAVITLVVGFKRYNRELAEKKAKMLREDLGSFLSEWLELHEAIKSGYPLIVGATTTVRELQKRYPATTTLDSILTELSNESSNALSIAITAWAETPATAFVSSQMAAVSLRSQRLQGGLALFNPLTRLLDWLVKDGYSPLIFRKVLSLGDGLKQGLSADVGKPLGEAANALVCRLQSEVSVYFVARYGKAIEELRRFAEIGVQAFTALSDKELTSIAVQSEKVHEAAATLPGDIRRRMRDIAPLLPEGYANRLETVLENIETYISKDFALEQWSTRFDKKKKGE
;
A
#
# COMPACT_ATOMS: atom_id res chain seq x y z
N MET A 1 70.48 17.04 50.32
CA MET A 1 69.28 17.85 50.62
C MET A 1 68.68 18.29 49.31
N VAL A 2 67.74 17.53 48.77
CA VAL A 2 66.92 17.94 47.61
C VAL A 2 65.68 18.63 48.18
N SER A 3 65.41 19.82 47.66
CA SER A 3 64.37 20.72 48.16
C SER A 3 62.99 20.05 48.17
N MET A 4 62.37 20.00 49.35
CA MET A 4 61.00 19.54 49.57
C MET A 4 59.95 20.54 49.02
N SER A 5 60.38 21.73 48.54
CA SER A 5 59.50 22.78 48.01
C SER A 5 59.01 22.54 46.57
N LEU A 6 59.72 21.73 45.78
CA LEU A 6 59.33 21.48 44.39
C LEU A 6 58.13 20.51 44.30
N LEU A 7 57.98 19.57 45.23
CA LEU A 7 56.91 18.57 45.21
C LEU A 7 55.51 19.15 45.52
N THR A 8 55.43 20.28 46.23
CA THR A 8 54.16 20.95 46.55
C THR A 8 53.62 21.85 45.44
N GLU A 9 54.48 22.36 44.55
CA GLU A 9 54.06 23.22 43.43
C GLU A 9 53.64 22.43 42.18
N PHE A 10 54.16 21.20 42.00
CA PHE A 10 53.73 20.32 40.90
C PHE A 10 52.46 19.52 41.21
N ALA A 11 52.13 19.29 42.48
CA ALA A 11 50.94 18.54 42.86
C ALA A 11 49.64 19.16 42.30
N PRO A 12 49.37 20.49 42.42
CA PRO A 12 48.17 21.12 41.87
C PRO A 12 48.09 21.09 40.35
N VAL A 13 49.23 21.25 39.67
CA VAL A 13 49.31 21.20 38.20
C VAL A 13 49.05 19.78 37.70
N ALA A 14 49.60 18.77 38.38
CA ALA A 14 49.35 17.37 38.07
C ALA A 14 47.89 16.96 38.30
N THR A 15 47.23 17.43 39.38
CA THR A 15 45.79 17.22 39.58
C THR A 15 44.94 17.96 38.55
N ALA A 16 45.30 19.19 38.16
CA ALA A 16 44.59 19.94 37.14
C ALA A 16 44.67 19.27 35.75
N VAL A 17 45.85 18.80 35.35
CA VAL A 17 46.05 18.05 34.10
C VAL A 17 45.31 16.72 34.13
N SER A 18 45.36 15.98 35.24
CA SER A 18 44.63 14.71 35.40
C SER A 18 43.11 14.91 35.32
N SER A 19 42.60 15.99 35.90
CA SER A 19 41.18 16.38 35.85
C SER A 19 40.76 16.73 34.42
N LEU A 20 41.58 17.49 33.69
CA LEU A 20 41.32 17.83 32.29
C LEU A 20 41.31 16.58 31.40
N VAL A 21 42.27 15.67 31.57
CA VAL A 21 42.32 14.39 30.85
C VAL A 21 41.09 13.54 31.16
N ALA A 22 40.64 13.48 32.41
CA ALA A 22 39.42 12.77 32.80
C ALA A 22 38.17 13.37 32.12
N VAL A 23 38.02 14.70 32.10
CA VAL A 23 36.90 15.38 31.42
C VAL A 23 36.94 15.12 29.92
N ILE A 24 38.10 15.25 29.27
CA ILE A 24 38.25 14.96 27.83
C ILE A 24 37.89 13.49 27.54
N THR A 25 38.38 12.56 28.35
CA THR A 25 38.08 11.12 28.21
C THR A 25 36.57 10.86 28.36
N LEU A 26 35.92 11.50 29.32
CA LEU A 26 34.47 11.38 29.55
C LEU A 26 33.67 11.99 28.38
N VAL A 27 34.06 13.17 27.89
CA VAL A 27 33.42 13.81 26.73
C VAL A 27 33.59 12.97 25.46
N VAL A 28 34.79 12.43 25.21
CA VAL A 28 35.06 11.54 24.07
C VAL A 28 34.29 10.23 24.21
N GLY A 29 34.27 9.64 25.41
CA GLY A 29 33.51 8.43 25.71
C GLY A 29 32.01 8.62 25.49
N PHE A 30 31.45 9.73 25.96
CA PHE A 30 30.04 10.07 25.78
C PHE A 30 29.70 10.32 24.30
N LYS A 31 30.57 11.03 23.57
CA LYS A 31 30.42 11.22 22.11
C LYS A 31 30.44 9.88 21.36
N ARG A 32 31.36 8.98 21.72
CA ARG A 32 31.45 7.64 21.13
C ARG A 32 30.21 6.80 21.44
N TYR A 33 29.77 6.78 22.70
CA TYR A 33 28.56 6.05 23.10
C TYR A 33 27.31 6.56 22.36
N ASN A 34 27.13 7.88 22.27
CA ASN A 34 26.00 8.46 21.53
C ASN A 34 26.06 8.14 20.03
N ARG A 35 27.27 8.08 19.45
CA ARG A 35 27.47 7.68 18.07
C ARG A 35 27.08 6.21 17.87
N GLU A 36 27.57 5.30 18.71
CA GLU A 36 27.23 3.87 18.64
C GLU A 36 25.72 3.63 18.82
N LEU A 37 25.07 4.39 19.72
CA LEU A 37 23.62 4.34 19.90
C LEU A 37 22.86 4.85 18.65
N ALA A 38 23.31 5.95 18.06
CA ALA A 38 22.73 6.50 16.84
C ALA A 38 22.91 5.55 15.64
N GLU A 39 24.09 4.96 15.47
CA GLU A 39 24.38 3.96 14.44
C GLU A 39 23.48 2.73 14.59
N LYS A 40 23.34 2.20 15.82
CA LYS A 40 22.44 1.07 16.10
C LYS A 40 20.99 1.40 15.79
N LYS A 41 20.51 2.58 16.20
CA LYS A 41 19.14 3.04 15.92
C LYS A 41 18.90 3.26 14.43
N ALA A 42 19.84 3.88 13.72
CA ALA A 42 19.77 4.09 12.28
C ALA A 42 19.72 2.76 11.52
N LYS A 43 20.54 1.77 11.93
CA LYS A 43 20.49 0.42 11.37
C LYS A 43 19.11 -0.22 11.53
N MET A 44 18.54 -0.20 12.74
CA MET A 44 17.19 -0.70 12.98
C MET A 44 16.14 0.01 12.12
N LEU A 45 16.22 1.34 11.99
CA LEU A 45 15.31 2.11 11.14
C LEU A 45 15.41 1.72 9.66
N ARG A 46 16.62 1.45 9.14
CA ARG A 46 16.80 0.96 7.76
C ARG A 46 16.25 -0.45 7.58
N GLU A 47 16.41 -1.32 8.56
CA GLU A 47 15.81 -2.66 8.55
C GLU A 47 14.27 -2.59 8.57
N ASP A 48 13.69 -1.69 9.38
CA ASP A 48 12.25 -1.45 9.43
C ASP A 48 11.71 -0.89 8.10
N LEU A 49 12.41 0.08 7.49
CA LEU A 49 12.06 0.63 6.17
C LEU A 49 12.17 -0.43 5.06
N GLY A 50 13.22 -1.24 5.09
CA GLY A 50 13.41 -2.35 4.15
C GLY A 50 12.32 -3.42 4.28
N SER A 51 11.97 -3.78 5.52
CA SER A 51 10.88 -4.73 5.80
C SER A 51 9.52 -4.17 5.36
N PHE A 52 9.25 -2.89 5.64
CA PHE A 52 8.06 -2.20 5.16
C PHE A 52 7.97 -2.25 3.64
N LEU A 53 9.05 -1.92 2.93
CA LEU A 53 9.07 -1.96 1.47
C LEU A 53 8.86 -3.38 0.93
N SER A 54 9.50 -4.38 1.51
CA SER A 54 9.32 -5.79 1.09
C SER A 54 7.87 -6.23 1.21
N GLU A 55 7.25 -6.04 2.37
CA GLU A 55 5.84 -6.40 2.60
C GLU A 55 4.91 -5.58 1.69
N TRP A 56 5.24 -4.31 1.42
CA TRP A 56 4.50 -3.48 0.47
C TRP A 56 4.56 -4.00 -0.96
N LEU A 57 5.74 -4.42 -1.42
CA LEU A 57 5.94 -4.96 -2.76
C LEU A 57 5.26 -6.32 -2.92
N GLU A 58 5.32 -7.19 -1.90
CA GLU A 58 4.58 -8.44 -1.88
C GLU A 58 3.07 -8.21 -1.97
N LEU A 59 2.55 -7.24 -1.22
CA LEU A 59 1.14 -6.85 -1.28
C LEU A 59 0.78 -6.28 -2.67
N HIS A 60 1.60 -5.39 -3.24
CA HIS A 60 1.39 -4.85 -4.59
C HIS A 60 1.32 -5.98 -5.62
N GLU A 61 2.25 -6.93 -5.56
CA GLU A 61 2.29 -8.10 -6.43
C GLU A 61 1.05 -9.00 -6.26
N ALA A 62 0.51 -9.10 -5.04
CA ALA A 62 -0.70 -9.86 -4.76
C ALA A 62 -1.98 -9.20 -5.32
N ILE A 63 -2.02 -7.87 -5.39
CA ILE A 63 -3.19 -7.11 -5.85
C ILE A 63 -3.09 -6.65 -7.30
N LYS A 64 -1.91 -6.70 -7.91
CA LYS A 64 -1.73 -6.23 -9.29
C LYS A 64 -2.65 -7.01 -10.23
N SER A 65 -3.17 -6.31 -11.23
CA SER A 65 -4.11 -6.88 -12.23
C SER A 65 -5.43 -7.42 -11.66
N GLY A 66 -5.73 -7.20 -10.37
CA GLY A 66 -6.96 -7.64 -9.73
C GLY A 66 -7.01 -9.14 -9.48
N TYR A 67 -5.88 -9.79 -9.21
CA TYR A 67 -5.80 -11.25 -9.01
C TYR A 67 -6.86 -11.83 -8.05
N PRO A 68 -7.14 -11.23 -6.87
CA PRO A 68 -8.21 -11.73 -6.00
C PRO A 68 -9.60 -11.70 -6.65
N LEU A 69 -9.86 -10.73 -7.54
CA LEU A 69 -11.12 -10.68 -8.31
C LEU A 69 -11.19 -11.84 -9.32
N ILE A 70 -10.09 -12.20 -9.96
CA ILE A 70 -10.02 -13.32 -10.92
C ILE A 70 -10.30 -14.65 -10.20
N VAL A 71 -9.73 -14.84 -9.01
CA VAL A 71 -9.99 -16.01 -8.16
C VAL A 71 -11.44 -16.02 -7.68
N GLY A 72 -11.96 -14.85 -7.27
CA GLY A 72 -13.36 -14.62 -6.94
C GLY A 72 -14.30 -15.08 -8.05
N ALA A 73 -14.06 -14.66 -9.29
CA ALA A 73 -14.89 -15.00 -10.45
C ALA A 73 -15.01 -16.52 -10.64
N THR A 74 -13.88 -17.21 -10.51
CA THR A 74 -13.82 -18.67 -10.65
C THR A 74 -14.61 -19.35 -9.53
N THR A 75 -14.45 -18.86 -8.29
CA THR A 75 -15.08 -19.42 -7.10
C THR A 75 -16.59 -19.21 -7.13
N THR A 76 -17.05 -18.03 -7.55
CA THR A 76 -18.45 -17.71 -7.78
C THR A 76 -19.11 -18.70 -8.74
N VAL A 77 -18.53 -18.92 -9.93
CA VAL A 77 -19.15 -19.83 -10.91
C VAL A 77 -19.22 -21.27 -10.39
N ARG A 78 -18.18 -21.73 -9.69
CA ARG A 78 -18.18 -23.06 -9.09
C ARG A 78 -19.25 -23.21 -8.00
N GLU A 79 -19.43 -22.19 -7.16
CA GLU A 79 -20.49 -22.21 -6.13
C GLU A 79 -21.89 -22.17 -6.75
N LEU A 80 -22.07 -21.42 -7.85
CA LEU A 80 -23.33 -21.46 -8.62
C LEU A 80 -23.57 -22.86 -9.21
N GLN A 81 -22.57 -23.49 -9.82
CA GLN A 81 -22.69 -24.87 -10.34
C GLN A 81 -23.03 -25.88 -9.26
N LYS A 82 -22.50 -25.71 -8.05
CA LYS A 82 -22.73 -26.62 -6.92
C LYS A 82 -24.15 -26.50 -6.35
N ARG A 83 -24.72 -25.30 -6.37
CA ARG A 83 -26.01 -25.00 -5.71
C ARG A 83 -27.21 -25.07 -6.64
N TYR A 84 -27.01 -24.93 -7.94
CA TYR A 84 -28.08 -25.00 -8.92
C TYR A 84 -28.14 -26.38 -9.60
N PRO A 85 -29.34 -26.87 -9.96
CA PRO A 85 -29.49 -28.10 -10.75
C PRO A 85 -28.67 -28.07 -12.04
N ALA A 86 -28.17 -29.23 -12.47
CA ALA A 86 -27.39 -29.36 -13.71
C ALA A 86 -28.17 -28.92 -14.97
N THR A 87 -29.50 -28.93 -14.92
CA THR A 87 -30.38 -28.48 -16.00
C THR A 87 -30.63 -26.97 -16.03
N THR A 88 -30.20 -26.22 -15.00
CA THR A 88 -30.37 -24.77 -14.96
C THR A 88 -29.56 -24.12 -16.08
N THR A 89 -30.22 -23.31 -16.89
CA THR A 89 -29.58 -22.64 -18.02
C THR A 89 -28.80 -21.41 -17.57
N LEU A 90 -27.81 -21.01 -18.38
CA LEU A 90 -27.05 -19.79 -18.13
C LEU A 90 -27.95 -18.54 -18.07
N ASP A 91 -28.97 -18.44 -18.93
CA ASP A 91 -29.88 -17.28 -18.92
C ASP A 91 -30.64 -17.12 -17.59
N SER A 92 -31.10 -18.23 -17.01
CA SER A 92 -31.77 -18.19 -15.70
C SER A 92 -30.83 -17.67 -14.62
N ILE A 93 -29.58 -18.15 -14.60
CA ILE A 93 -28.55 -17.66 -13.67
C ILE A 93 -28.28 -16.18 -13.86
N LEU A 94 -28.06 -15.72 -15.10
CA LEU A 94 -27.78 -14.31 -15.39
C LEU A 94 -28.97 -13.40 -15.00
N THR A 95 -30.20 -13.90 -15.17
CA THR A 95 -31.41 -13.19 -14.76
C THR A 95 -31.52 -13.11 -13.23
N GLU A 96 -31.24 -14.19 -12.51
CA GLU A 96 -31.20 -14.17 -11.05
C GLU A 96 -30.09 -13.25 -10.52
N LEU A 97 -28.88 -13.29 -11.09
CA LEU A 97 -27.78 -12.39 -10.70
C LEU A 97 -28.10 -10.90 -10.87
N SER A 98 -29.06 -10.57 -11.74
CA SER A 98 -29.54 -9.20 -11.96
C SER A 98 -30.64 -8.77 -10.98
N ASN A 99 -31.21 -9.71 -10.22
CA ASN A 99 -32.25 -9.44 -9.22
C ASN A 99 -31.63 -9.32 -7.82
N GLU A 100 -31.84 -8.17 -7.17
CA GLU A 100 -31.24 -7.83 -5.87
C GLU A 100 -31.64 -8.79 -4.74
N SER A 101 -32.83 -9.40 -4.81
CA SER A 101 -33.34 -10.31 -3.80
C SER A 101 -33.06 -11.78 -4.09
N SER A 102 -32.28 -12.09 -5.13
CA SER A 102 -32.04 -13.47 -5.53
C SER A 102 -31.01 -14.18 -4.65
N ASN A 103 -31.20 -15.49 -4.52
CA ASN A 103 -30.22 -16.37 -3.92
C ASN A 103 -28.93 -16.42 -4.75
N ALA A 104 -29.00 -16.35 -6.08
CA ALA A 104 -27.82 -16.35 -6.95
C ALA A 104 -26.86 -15.22 -6.62
N LEU A 105 -27.39 -13.99 -6.46
CA LEU A 105 -26.57 -12.81 -6.16
C LEU A 105 -25.92 -12.93 -4.78
N SER A 106 -26.67 -13.39 -3.78
CA SER A 106 -26.14 -13.63 -2.43
C SER A 106 -25.01 -14.65 -2.43
N ILE A 107 -25.23 -15.82 -3.06
CA ILE A 107 -24.21 -16.87 -3.25
C ILE A 107 -22.97 -16.30 -3.95
N ALA A 108 -23.18 -15.54 -5.01
CA ALA A 108 -22.11 -15.00 -5.82
C ALA A 108 -21.25 -13.99 -5.04
N ILE A 109 -21.87 -13.10 -4.27
CA ILE A 109 -21.18 -12.12 -3.41
C ILE A 109 -20.38 -12.83 -2.32
N THR A 110 -20.96 -13.81 -1.63
CA THR A 110 -20.27 -14.56 -0.57
C THR A 110 -19.08 -15.33 -1.14
N ALA A 111 -19.29 -16.09 -2.22
CA ALA A 111 -18.24 -16.86 -2.87
C ALA A 111 -17.09 -15.98 -3.39
N TRP A 112 -17.39 -14.74 -3.79
CA TRP A 112 -16.39 -13.77 -4.21
C TRP A 112 -15.56 -13.23 -3.04
N ALA A 113 -16.22 -12.86 -1.95
CA ALA A 113 -15.57 -12.26 -0.80
C ALA A 113 -14.72 -13.28 -0.02
N GLU A 114 -15.19 -14.52 0.09
CA GLU A 114 -14.61 -15.57 0.94
C GLU A 114 -13.59 -16.45 0.19
N THR A 115 -12.73 -15.84 -0.64
CA THR A 115 -11.65 -16.60 -1.29
C THR A 115 -10.36 -16.60 -0.45
N PRO A 116 -9.53 -17.64 -0.56
CA PRO A 116 -8.18 -17.63 0.01
C PRO A 116 -7.33 -16.45 -0.47
N ALA A 117 -7.55 -15.96 -1.70
CA ALA A 117 -6.84 -14.80 -2.25
C ALA A 117 -7.24 -13.50 -1.53
N THR A 118 -8.53 -13.28 -1.26
CA THR A 118 -9.02 -12.14 -0.49
C THR A 118 -8.51 -12.16 0.95
N ALA A 119 -8.52 -13.34 1.58
CA ALA A 119 -7.97 -13.54 2.93
C ALA A 119 -6.47 -13.25 2.97
N PHE A 120 -5.72 -13.73 1.96
CA PHE A 120 -4.29 -13.46 1.84
C PHE A 120 -4.00 -11.95 1.73
N VAL A 121 -4.68 -11.24 0.82
CA VAL A 121 -4.52 -9.77 0.68
C VAL A 121 -4.86 -9.04 1.97
N SER A 122 -5.92 -9.46 2.67
CA SER A 122 -6.29 -8.87 3.96
C SER A 122 -5.21 -9.07 5.02
N SER A 123 -4.61 -10.27 5.08
CA SER A 123 -3.51 -10.56 6.00
C SER A 123 -2.24 -9.76 5.69
N GLN A 124 -1.89 -9.62 4.41
CA GLN A 124 -0.77 -8.81 3.95
C GLN A 124 -1.00 -7.32 4.24
N MET A 125 -2.21 -6.82 4.01
CA MET A 125 -2.58 -5.44 4.38
C MET A 125 -2.42 -5.18 5.88
N ALA A 126 -2.81 -6.14 6.73
CA ALA A 126 -2.63 -6.04 8.17
C ALA A 126 -1.15 -5.99 8.57
N ALA A 127 -0.30 -6.82 7.93
CA ALA A 127 1.14 -6.83 8.15
C ALA A 127 1.78 -5.47 7.79
N VAL A 128 1.52 -4.96 6.58
CA VAL A 128 2.01 -3.65 6.11
C VAL A 128 1.52 -2.52 7.01
N SER A 129 0.26 -2.57 7.46
CA SER A 129 -0.30 -1.59 8.40
C SER A 129 0.46 -1.58 9.72
N LEU A 130 0.70 -2.75 10.32
CA LEU A 130 1.48 -2.87 11.55
C LEU A 130 2.92 -2.37 11.38
N ARG A 131 3.56 -2.62 10.24
CA ARG A 131 4.90 -2.08 9.96
C ARG A 131 4.89 -0.56 9.84
N SER A 132 3.94 0.00 9.09
CA SER A 132 3.84 1.44 8.91
C SER A 132 3.58 2.18 10.23
N GLN A 133 2.93 1.54 11.21
CA GLN A 133 2.71 2.08 12.56
C GLN A 133 3.97 2.10 13.42
N ARG A 134 4.99 1.28 13.12
CA ARG A 134 6.28 1.31 13.80
C ARG A 134 7.16 2.47 13.33
N LEU A 135 6.88 3.01 12.15
CA LEU A 135 7.57 4.17 11.61
C LEU A 135 7.04 5.43 12.29
N GLN A 136 7.95 6.20 12.90
CA GLN A 136 7.62 7.35 13.76
C GLN A 136 8.27 8.64 13.24
N GLY A 137 7.83 9.77 13.80
CA GLY A 137 8.30 11.10 13.43
C GLY A 137 8.06 11.36 11.94
N GLY A 138 9.09 11.83 11.23
CA GLY A 138 8.99 12.05 9.79
C GLY A 138 8.74 10.77 8.95
N LEU A 139 9.08 9.58 9.48
CA LEU A 139 8.80 8.32 8.79
C LEU A 139 7.32 7.91 8.87
N ALA A 140 6.53 8.54 9.75
CA ALA A 140 5.11 8.24 9.89
C ALA A 140 4.28 8.63 8.65
N LEU A 141 4.87 9.28 7.64
CA LEU A 141 4.21 9.54 6.35
C LEU A 141 3.76 8.27 5.63
N PHE A 142 4.41 7.13 5.89
CA PHE A 142 4.01 5.86 5.29
C PHE A 142 2.68 5.33 5.84
N ASN A 143 2.25 5.77 7.03
CA ASN A 143 0.96 5.37 7.58
C ASN A 143 -0.24 5.85 6.72
N PRO A 144 -0.42 7.16 6.43
CA PRO A 144 -1.50 7.60 5.54
C PRO A 144 -1.37 7.03 4.12
N LEU A 145 -0.16 6.72 3.64
CA LEU A 145 0.06 6.00 2.38
C LEU A 145 -0.53 4.58 2.46
N THR A 146 -0.22 3.80 3.51
CA THR A 146 -0.80 2.47 3.74
C THR A 146 -2.31 2.52 3.86
N ARG A 147 -2.84 3.51 4.57
CA ARG A 147 -4.29 3.71 4.72
C ARG A 147 -4.97 4.01 3.39
N LEU A 148 -4.29 4.75 2.51
CA LEU A 148 -4.79 5.03 1.17
C LEU A 148 -4.85 3.75 0.34
N LEU A 149 -3.81 2.91 0.40
CA LEU A 149 -3.80 1.60 -0.25
C LEU A 149 -4.91 0.68 0.30
N ASP A 150 -5.05 0.60 1.63
CA ASP A 150 -6.13 -0.16 2.29
C ASP A 150 -7.52 0.28 1.82
N TRP A 151 -7.74 1.59 1.68
CA TRP A 151 -9.00 2.11 1.14
C TRP A 151 -9.23 1.68 -0.30
N LEU A 152 -8.22 1.73 -1.18
CA LEU A 152 -8.33 1.27 -2.57
C LEU A 152 -8.59 -0.23 -2.67
N VAL A 153 -7.93 -1.03 -1.82
CA VAL A 153 -8.15 -2.48 -1.74
C VAL A 153 -9.58 -2.75 -1.28
N LYS A 154 -10.04 -2.15 -0.18
CA LYS A 154 -11.41 -2.32 0.32
C LYS A 154 -12.46 -1.89 -0.69
N ASP A 155 -12.25 -0.79 -1.39
CA ASP A 155 -13.14 -0.34 -2.46
C ASP A 155 -13.15 -1.35 -3.63
N GLY A 156 -11.98 -1.67 -4.17
CA GLY A 156 -11.82 -2.52 -5.35
C GLY A 156 -12.25 -3.97 -5.18
N TYR A 157 -12.17 -4.51 -3.96
CA TYR A 157 -12.61 -5.87 -3.63
C TYR A 157 -13.97 -5.92 -2.92
N SER A 158 -14.71 -4.81 -2.87
CA SER A 158 -16.01 -4.77 -2.19
C SER A 158 -17.10 -5.56 -2.94
N PRO A 159 -18.11 -6.09 -2.21
CA PRO A 159 -19.33 -6.64 -2.80
C PRO A 159 -20.03 -5.70 -3.79
N LEU A 160 -19.94 -4.39 -3.56
CA LEU A 160 -20.54 -3.38 -4.43
C LEU A 160 -19.85 -3.32 -5.81
N ILE A 161 -18.52 -3.43 -5.85
CA ILE A 161 -17.79 -3.50 -7.12
C ILE A 161 -18.11 -4.81 -7.85
N PHE A 162 -18.17 -5.92 -7.13
CA PHE A 162 -18.59 -7.19 -7.72
C PHE A 162 -20.00 -7.09 -8.33
N ARG A 163 -20.96 -6.53 -7.59
CA ARG A 163 -22.30 -6.25 -8.11
C ARG A 163 -22.25 -5.34 -9.33
N LYS A 164 -21.41 -4.30 -9.33
CA LYS A 164 -21.27 -3.39 -10.46
C LYS A 164 -20.77 -4.12 -11.72
N VAL A 165 -19.79 -5.01 -11.57
CA VAL A 165 -19.31 -5.88 -12.64
C VAL A 165 -20.45 -6.78 -13.15
N LEU A 166 -21.21 -7.40 -12.26
CA LEU A 166 -22.35 -8.24 -12.65
C LEU A 166 -23.45 -7.44 -13.35
N SER A 167 -23.69 -6.19 -12.90
CA SER A 167 -24.70 -5.28 -13.47
C SER A 167 -24.32 -4.67 -14.81
N LEU A 168 -23.10 -4.90 -15.31
CA LEU A 168 -22.79 -4.79 -16.75
C LEU A 168 -23.46 -5.92 -17.55
N GLY A 169 -24.63 -6.38 -17.08
CA GLY A 169 -25.33 -7.59 -17.47
C GLY A 169 -25.63 -7.66 -18.95
N ASP A 170 -25.87 -6.52 -19.60
CA ASP A 170 -26.04 -6.46 -21.06
C ASP A 170 -24.74 -6.83 -21.79
N GLY A 171 -23.58 -6.42 -21.26
CA GLY A 171 -22.26 -6.79 -21.79
C GLY A 171 -21.90 -8.26 -21.50
N LEU A 172 -22.33 -8.80 -20.35
CA LEU A 172 -22.19 -10.23 -20.01
C LEU A 172 -23.05 -11.11 -20.92
N LYS A 173 -24.34 -10.79 -21.09
CA LYS A 173 -25.27 -11.52 -21.99
C LYS A 173 -24.83 -11.43 -23.45
N GLN A 174 -24.42 -10.26 -23.94
CA GLN A 174 -23.86 -10.12 -25.29
C GLN A 174 -22.58 -10.95 -25.47
N GLY A 175 -21.70 -10.95 -24.46
CA GLY A 175 -20.45 -11.71 -24.49
C GLY A 175 -20.60 -13.22 -24.42
N LEU A 176 -21.77 -13.69 -23.98
CA LEU A 176 -22.08 -15.11 -23.76
C LEU A 176 -23.22 -15.60 -24.68
N SER A 177 -23.58 -14.85 -25.72
CA SER A 177 -24.78 -15.10 -26.53
C SER A 177 -24.85 -16.51 -27.12
N ALA A 178 -23.71 -17.14 -27.40
CA ALA A 178 -23.61 -18.53 -27.89
C ALA A 178 -23.87 -19.59 -26.81
N ASP A 179 -23.83 -19.21 -25.53
CA ASP A 179 -23.89 -20.10 -24.36
C ASP A 179 -25.13 -19.85 -23.47
N VAL A 180 -25.87 -18.76 -23.67
CA VAL A 180 -27.04 -18.34 -22.85
C VAL A 180 -28.10 -19.45 -22.73
N GLY A 181 -28.33 -20.23 -23.79
CA GLY A 181 -29.29 -21.35 -23.79
C GLY A 181 -28.75 -22.68 -23.25
N LYS A 182 -27.45 -22.78 -22.97
CA LYS A 182 -26.81 -24.02 -22.52
C LYS A 182 -26.99 -24.21 -21.01
N PRO A 183 -26.96 -25.46 -20.53
CA PRO A 183 -26.86 -25.74 -19.11
C PRO A 183 -25.62 -25.07 -18.50
N LEU A 184 -25.72 -24.59 -17.26
CA LEU A 184 -24.62 -23.92 -16.56
C LEU A 184 -23.36 -24.78 -16.51
N GLY A 185 -23.51 -26.11 -16.40
CA GLY A 185 -22.40 -27.07 -16.46
C GLY A 185 -21.52 -26.91 -17.70
N GLU A 186 -22.14 -26.71 -18.86
CA GLU A 186 -21.46 -26.58 -20.16
C GLU A 186 -20.95 -25.16 -20.41
N ALA A 187 -21.68 -24.15 -19.93
CA ALA A 187 -21.35 -22.75 -20.10
C ALA A 187 -20.39 -22.18 -19.03
N ALA A 188 -20.05 -22.96 -18.01
CA ALA A 188 -19.30 -22.48 -16.83
C ALA A 188 -17.96 -21.85 -17.19
N ASN A 189 -17.19 -22.51 -18.07
CA ASN A 189 -15.88 -22.00 -18.47
C ASN A 189 -15.99 -20.66 -19.21
N ALA A 190 -16.99 -20.53 -20.09
CA ALA A 190 -17.26 -19.27 -20.79
C ALA A 190 -17.64 -18.16 -19.80
N LEU A 191 -18.50 -18.47 -18.83
CA LEU A 191 -18.88 -17.53 -17.76
C LEU A 191 -17.67 -17.11 -16.90
N VAL A 192 -16.82 -18.06 -16.50
CA VAL A 192 -15.58 -17.78 -15.74
C VAL A 192 -14.68 -16.84 -16.54
N CYS A 193 -14.35 -17.19 -17.79
CA CYS A 193 -13.47 -16.37 -18.63
C CYS A 193 -14.04 -14.96 -18.83
N ARG A 194 -15.35 -14.84 -19.01
CA ARG A 194 -15.98 -13.53 -19.19
C ARG A 194 -15.92 -12.69 -17.92
N LEU A 195 -16.28 -13.27 -16.77
CA LEU A 195 -16.21 -12.56 -15.49
C LEU A 195 -14.77 -12.14 -15.16
N GLN A 196 -13.79 -13.03 -15.35
CA GLN A 196 -12.36 -12.73 -15.16
C GLN A 196 -11.92 -11.56 -16.06
N SER A 197 -12.32 -11.55 -17.33
CA SER A 197 -11.99 -10.47 -18.26
C SER A 197 -12.57 -9.13 -17.81
N GLU A 198 -13.87 -9.09 -17.47
CA GLU A 198 -14.53 -7.85 -17.06
C GLU A 198 -13.95 -7.29 -15.76
N VAL A 199 -13.61 -8.15 -14.79
CA VAL A 199 -13.09 -7.70 -13.49
C VAL A 199 -11.66 -7.21 -13.60
N SER A 200 -10.82 -7.87 -14.42
CA SER A 200 -9.46 -7.39 -14.69
C SER A 200 -9.48 -6.06 -15.42
N VAL A 201 -10.35 -5.90 -16.42
CA VAL A 201 -10.51 -4.62 -17.13
C VAL A 201 -10.95 -3.51 -16.18
N TYR A 202 -11.94 -3.78 -15.32
CA TYR A 202 -12.40 -2.86 -14.29
C TYR A 202 -11.29 -2.46 -13.34
N PHE A 203 -10.59 -3.44 -12.78
CA PHE A 203 -9.54 -3.17 -11.80
C PHE A 203 -8.40 -2.34 -12.40
N VAL A 204 -7.92 -2.72 -13.58
CA VAL A 204 -6.83 -1.99 -14.24
C VAL A 204 -7.26 -0.57 -14.62
N ALA A 205 -8.49 -0.38 -15.11
CA ALA A 205 -8.98 0.93 -15.48
C ALA A 205 -9.21 1.84 -14.26
N ARG A 206 -9.72 1.29 -13.15
CA ARG A 206 -10.09 2.08 -11.97
C ARG A 206 -8.94 2.28 -10.98
N TYR A 207 -8.12 1.26 -10.74
CA TYR A 207 -7.13 1.25 -9.66
C TYR A 207 -5.70 1.03 -10.11
N GLY A 208 -5.48 0.44 -11.29
CA GLY A 208 -4.15 0.00 -11.74
C GLY A 208 -3.08 1.10 -11.69
N LYS A 209 -3.39 2.29 -12.21
CA LYS A 209 -2.45 3.43 -12.19
C LYS A 209 -2.21 3.97 -10.78
N ALA A 210 -3.24 4.08 -9.95
CA ALA A 210 -3.11 4.58 -8.58
C ALA A 210 -2.27 3.65 -7.71
N ILE A 211 -2.50 2.33 -7.80
CA ILE A 211 -1.72 1.31 -7.07
C ILE A 211 -0.25 1.34 -7.49
N GLU A 212 0.02 1.54 -8.78
CA GLU A 212 1.38 1.65 -9.31
C GLU A 212 2.11 2.90 -8.81
N GLU A 213 1.45 4.06 -8.79
CA GLU A 213 2.05 5.28 -8.23
C GLU A 213 2.24 5.18 -6.71
N LEU A 214 1.33 4.52 -5.98
CA LEU A 214 1.51 4.23 -4.56
C LEU A 214 2.76 3.38 -4.29
N ARG A 215 3.01 2.36 -5.13
CA ARG A 215 4.27 1.58 -5.09
C ARG A 215 5.48 2.47 -5.32
N ARG A 216 5.49 3.26 -6.38
CA ARG A 216 6.59 4.18 -6.70
C ARG A 216 6.85 5.16 -5.55
N PHE A 217 5.81 5.66 -4.91
CA PHE A 217 5.94 6.54 -3.75
C PHE A 217 6.64 5.83 -2.60
N ALA A 218 6.23 4.59 -2.27
CA ALA A 218 6.87 3.79 -1.23
C ALA A 218 8.36 3.53 -1.54
N GLU A 219 8.68 3.12 -2.77
CA GLU A 219 10.05 2.88 -3.23
C GLU A 219 10.92 4.13 -3.13
N ILE A 220 10.46 5.26 -3.69
CA ILE A 220 11.19 6.53 -3.67
C ILE A 220 11.36 7.03 -2.23
N GLY A 221 10.33 6.92 -1.40
CA GLY A 221 10.36 7.36 -0.01
C GLY A 221 11.37 6.56 0.79
N VAL A 222 11.33 5.23 0.70
CA VAL A 222 12.28 4.34 1.38
C VAL A 222 13.70 4.59 0.89
N GLN A 223 13.90 4.78 -0.42
CA GLN A 223 15.20 5.14 -0.99
C GLN A 223 15.71 6.49 -0.44
N ALA A 224 14.83 7.50 -0.33
CA ALA A 224 15.19 8.81 0.19
C ALA A 224 15.68 8.73 1.65
N PHE A 225 14.97 8.00 2.50
CA PHE A 225 15.33 7.87 3.92
C PHE A 225 16.54 6.98 4.16
N THR A 226 16.71 5.91 3.38
CA THR A 226 17.86 5.01 3.52
C THR A 226 19.16 5.67 3.08
N ALA A 227 19.10 6.63 2.16
CA ALA A 227 20.23 7.44 1.69
C ALA A 227 20.73 8.49 2.69
N LEU A 228 19.97 8.79 3.75
CA LEU A 228 20.38 9.72 4.80
C LEU A 228 21.52 9.16 5.65
N SER A 229 22.33 10.05 6.21
CA SER A 229 23.28 9.66 7.25
C SER A 229 22.57 9.17 8.50
N ASP A 230 23.26 8.40 9.34
CA ASP A 230 22.68 7.85 10.58
C ASP A 230 22.12 8.93 11.50
N LYS A 231 22.80 10.09 11.56
CA LYS A 231 22.37 11.23 12.37
C LYS A 231 21.10 11.87 11.81
N GLU A 232 21.01 12.04 10.50
CA GLU A 232 19.82 12.62 9.86
C GLU A 232 18.62 11.69 9.99
N LEU A 233 18.80 10.40 9.70
CA LEU A 233 17.74 9.40 9.80
C LEU A 233 17.18 9.30 11.23
N THR A 234 18.06 9.26 12.23
CA THR A 234 17.64 9.22 13.63
C THR A 234 16.96 10.51 14.07
N SER A 235 17.39 11.67 13.56
CA SER A 235 16.76 12.97 13.82
C SER A 235 15.35 13.05 13.25
N ILE A 236 15.15 12.59 12.01
CA ILE A 236 13.82 12.55 11.37
C ILE A 236 12.87 11.63 12.16
N ALA A 237 13.35 10.47 12.60
CA ALA A 237 12.52 9.50 13.30
C ALA A 237 12.03 9.97 14.68
N VAL A 238 12.70 10.96 15.30
CA VAL A 238 12.29 11.55 16.60
C VAL A 238 11.65 12.92 16.44
N GLN A 239 11.57 13.46 15.23
CA GLN A 239 10.95 14.75 14.97
C GLN A 239 9.50 14.70 15.42
N SER A 240 9.14 15.54 16.37
CA SER A 240 7.76 15.67 16.85
C SER A 240 6.88 16.02 15.66
N GLU A 241 5.80 15.28 15.46
CA GLU A 241 4.74 15.72 14.56
C GLU A 241 4.25 17.06 15.10
N LYS A 242 4.41 18.13 14.31
CA LYS A 242 3.76 19.39 14.60
C LYS A 242 2.27 19.10 14.67
N VAL A 243 1.61 19.52 15.76
CA VAL A 243 0.16 19.36 15.91
C VAL A 243 -0.50 20.15 14.79
N HIS A 244 -1.00 19.43 13.79
CA HIS A 244 -1.63 20.00 12.62
C HIS A 244 -3.08 19.51 12.54
N GLU A 245 -4.02 20.43 12.29
CA GLU A 245 -5.42 20.10 12.01
C GLU A 245 -5.52 18.99 10.95
N ALA A 246 -6.32 17.96 11.22
CA ALA A 246 -6.47 16.81 10.34
C ALA A 246 -6.77 17.26 8.90
N ALA A 247 -5.96 16.81 7.93
CA ALA A 247 -6.21 17.11 6.53
C ALA A 247 -7.54 16.49 6.07
N ALA A 248 -8.23 17.17 5.15
CA ALA A 248 -9.52 16.71 4.64
C ALA A 248 -9.43 15.40 3.83
N THR A 249 -8.25 15.06 3.30
CA THR A 249 -8.01 13.86 2.48
C THR A 249 -6.71 13.16 2.88
N LEU A 250 -6.62 11.85 2.64
CA LEU A 250 -5.40 11.07 2.88
C LEU A 250 -4.20 11.57 2.03
N PRO A 251 -4.33 11.84 0.72
CA PRO A 251 -3.26 12.50 -0.04
C PRO A 251 -2.85 13.86 0.52
N GLY A 252 -3.82 14.65 1.02
CA GLY A 252 -3.55 15.92 1.69
C GLY A 252 -2.72 15.76 2.96
N ASP A 253 -2.96 14.69 3.74
CA ASP A 253 -2.16 14.35 4.91
C ASP A 253 -0.72 13.95 4.51
N ILE A 254 -0.57 13.14 3.46
CA ILE A 254 0.76 12.78 2.91
C ILE A 254 1.51 14.04 2.48
N ARG A 255 0.89 14.94 1.70
CA ARG A 255 1.51 16.21 1.25
C ARG A 255 1.94 17.08 2.41
N ARG A 256 1.09 17.17 3.44
CA ARG A 256 1.38 17.94 4.65
C ARG A 256 2.60 17.38 5.38
N ARG A 257 2.61 16.08 5.67
CA ARG A 257 3.75 15.40 6.32
C ARG A 257 5.02 15.50 5.49
N MET A 258 4.91 15.41 4.17
CA MET A 258 6.03 15.56 3.25
C MET A 258 6.65 16.96 3.31
N ARG A 259 5.86 18.03 3.44
CA ARG A 259 6.38 19.40 3.58
C ARG A 259 7.27 19.58 4.82
N ASP A 260 6.98 18.89 5.92
CA ASP A 260 7.79 18.97 7.14
C ASP A 260 9.14 18.27 7.02
N ILE A 261 9.23 17.22 6.19
CA ILE A 261 10.46 16.44 5.98
C ILE A 261 11.23 16.85 4.73
N ALA A 262 10.59 17.53 3.77
CA ALA A 262 11.19 17.88 2.48
C ALA A 262 12.56 18.58 2.60
N PRO A 263 12.77 19.53 3.55
CA PRO A 263 14.08 20.17 3.73
C PRO A 263 15.19 19.21 4.21
N LEU A 264 14.82 18.03 4.70
CA LEU A 264 15.71 17.04 5.29
C LEU A 264 16.00 15.89 4.33
N LEU A 265 15.31 15.80 3.20
CA LEU A 265 15.52 14.76 2.20
C LEU A 265 16.70 15.12 1.28
N PRO A 266 17.39 14.12 0.69
CA PRO A 266 18.41 14.38 -0.30
C PRO A 266 17.83 15.12 -1.53
N GLU A 267 18.68 15.84 -2.24
CA GLU A 267 18.28 16.69 -3.37
C GLU A 267 17.44 15.92 -4.41
N GLY A 268 16.36 16.56 -4.87
CA GLY A 268 15.45 16.01 -5.88
C GLY A 268 14.42 15.00 -5.39
N TYR A 269 14.58 14.38 -4.21
CA TYR A 269 13.61 13.38 -3.71
C TYR A 269 12.25 14.00 -3.35
N ALA A 270 12.25 15.18 -2.72
CA ALA A 270 11.01 15.87 -2.38
C ALA A 270 10.15 16.16 -3.62
N ASN A 271 10.77 16.66 -4.70
CA ASN A 271 10.07 16.92 -5.96
C ASN A 271 9.54 15.63 -6.59
N ARG A 272 10.34 14.56 -6.61
CA ARG A 272 9.91 13.25 -7.13
C ARG A 272 8.70 12.70 -6.36
N LEU A 273 8.71 12.80 -5.04
CA LEU A 273 7.59 12.37 -4.20
C LEU A 273 6.33 13.22 -4.42
N GLU A 274 6.47 14.54 -4.58
CA GLU A 274 5.33 15.42 -4.91
C GLU A 274 4.73 15.07 -6.27
N THR A 275 5.55 14.88 -7.31
CA THR A 275 5.05 14.47 -8.64
C THR A 275 4.27 13.15 -8.58
N VAL A 276 4.78 12.17 -7.82
CA VAL A 276 4.06 10.90 -7.65
C VAL A 276 2.77 11.08 -6.86
N LEU A 277 2.75 11.97 -5.85
CA LEU A 277 1.55 12.27 -5.09
C LEU A 277 0.47 12.95 -5.93
N GLU A 278 0.85 13.88 -6.81
CA GLU A 278 -0.05 14.51 -7.79
C GLU A 278 -0.65 13.46 -8.75
N ASN A 279 0.15 12.50 -9.21
CA ASN A 279 -0.34 11.39 -10.01
C ASN A 279 -1.34 10.52 -9.23
N ILE A 280 -1.06 10.22 -7.96
CA ILE A 280 -1.96 9.46 -7.08
C ILE A 280 -3.32 10.18 -6.97
N GLU A 281 -3.32 11.49 -6.69
CA GLU A 281 -4.55 12.28 -6.59
C GLU A 281 -5.35 12.26 -7.90
N THR A 282 -4.65 12.42 -9.02
CA THR A 282 -5.25 12.36 -10.36
C THR A 282 -5.90 11.00 -10.62
N TYR A 283 -5.19 9.90 -10.34
CA TYR A 283 -5.63 8.55 -10.69
C TYR A 283 -6.70 7.99 -9.73
N ILE A 284 -6.77 8.46 -8.49
CA ILE A 284 -7.83 8.07 -7.54
C ILE A 284 -9.14 8.81 -7.84
N SER A 285 -9.06 9.99 -8.47
CA SER A 285 -10.24 10.81 -8.80
C SER A 285 -11.31 10.00 -9.57
N LYS A 286 -12.58 10.30 -9.32
CA LYS A 286 -13.70 9.63 -9.99
C LYS A 286 -13.75 9.98 -11.47
N ASP A 287 -13.40 11.21 -11.82
CA ASP A 287 -13.43 11.73 -13.19
C ASP A 287 -12.45 11.00 -14.08
N PHE A 288 -11.22 10.80 -13.62
CA PHE A 288 -10.22 10.03 -14.36
C PHE A 288 -10.66 8.59 -14.62
N ALA A 289 -11.27 7.94 -13.63
CA ALA A 289 -11.76 6.58 -13.83
C ALA A 289 -12.97 6.48 -14.76
N LEU A 290 -13.85 7.48 -14.77
CA LEU A 290 -14.94 7.55 -15.73
C LEU A 290 -14.40 7.72 -17.16
N GLU A 291 -13.37 8.54 -17.36
CA GLU A 291 -12.69 8.73 -18.65
C GLU A 291 -11.97 7.47 -19.13
N GLN A 292 -11.23 6.78 -18.26
CA GLN A 292 -10.57 5.53 -18.61
C GLN A 292 -11.58 4.41 -18.94
N TRP A 293 -12.70 4.38 -18.22
CA TRP A 293 -13.78 3.41 -18.45
C TRP A 293 -14.45 3.66 -19.81
N SER A 294 -14.89 4.89 -20.10
CA SER A 294 -15.54 5.23 -21.37
C SER A 294 -14.64 4.94 -22.57
N THR A 295 -13.35 5.33 -22.50
CA THR A 295 -12.37 5.10 -23.56
C THR A 295 -12.19 3.61 -23.89
N ARG A 296 -12.20 2.73 -22.88
CA ARG A 296 -12.02 1.28 -23.10
C ARG A 296 -13.29 0.60 -23.62
N PHE A 297 -14.47 1.04 -23.20
CA PHE A 297 -15.73 0.50 -23.70
C PHE A 297 -16.09 1.01 -25.10
N ASP A 298 -15.74 2.26 -25.44
CA ASP A 298 -15.96 2.82 -26.77
C ASP A 298 -15.02 2.20 -27.82
N LYS A 299 -13.78 1.84 -27.45
CA LYS A 299 -12.90 1.03 -28.31
C LYS A 299 -13.47 -0.37 -28.56
N LYS A 300 -14.01 -1.02 -27.52
CA LYS A 300 -14.70 -2.32 -27.63
C LYS A 300 -15.92 -2.28 -28.56
N LYS A 301 -16.65 -1.15 -28.61
CA LYS A 301 -17.76 -0.93 -29.57
C LYS A 301 -17.31 -0.69 -31.00
N LYS A 302 -16.10 -0.17 -31.20
CA LYS A 302 -15.53 0.12 -32.53
C LYS A 302 -14.72 -1.03 -33.13
N GLY A 303 -14.52 -2.13 -32.40
CA GLY A 303 -13.77 -3.29 -32.90
C GLY A 303 -12.26 -3.02 -33.05
N GLU A 304 -11.72 -2.08 -32.28
CA GLU A 304 -10.28 -1.80 -32.17
C GLU A 304 -9.65 -2.51 -30.95
#